data_AF-A0A8T5NFT3-F1
#
_entry.id   AF-A0A8T5NFT3-F1
#
_cell.length_a   1.000
_cell.length_b   1.000
_cell.length_c   1.000
_cell.angle_alpha   90.00
_cell.angle_beta   90.00
_cell.angle_gamma   90.00
#
_symmetry.space_group_name_H-M   'P 1'
#
loop_
_entity.id
_entity.type
_entity.pdbx_description
1 polymer ?
#
loop_
_entity_poly.entity_id
_entity_poly.type
_entity_poly.pdbx_seq_one_letter_code
_entity_poly.pdbx_strand_id
1 'polypeptide(L)'
;NAAANVYYENLSAEGGTIAYYIDDRQGKIAVSASVEYDITSYKTAFVCAAAVALAMDIKPGTIERSLRKFKGAQGRMIKTSIEGRTLIDNSNSGLNIKNAEKALEYAKSESGRIVMVLGEEAKEVCEGLDPKGAERFIDKRLEELHAIVLVGERMKPLVSKNINKIYYAGDLSKGIELAQQLTGEKDIIVSCVKCFR
;
A
#
# COMPACT_ATOMS: atom_id res chain seq x y z
N ASN A 1 3.56 -20.81 -27.75
CA ASN A 1 2.46 -21.26 -26.87
C ASN A 1 2.99 -21.37 -25.46
N ALA A 2 2.64 -20.43 -24.58
CA ALA A 2 3.02 -20.54 -23.17
C ALA A 2 2.28 -21.74 -22.55
N ALA A 3 3.02 -22.66 -21.91
CA ALA A 3 2.48 -23.85 -21.25
C ALA A 3 1.58 -23.53 -20.05
N ALA A 4 1.65 -22.29 -19.54
CA ALA A 4 0.85 -21.79 -18.44
C ALA A 4 0.56 -20.30 -18.60
N ASN A 5 -0.72 -19.93 -18.61
CA ASN A 5 -1.20 -18.55 -18.58
C ASN A 5 -2.14 -18.38 -17.39
N VAL A 6 -1.82 -17.47 -16.48
CA VAL A 6 -2.68 -17.09 -15.36
C VAL A 6 -2.72 -15.57 -15.32
N TYR A 7 -3.92 -15.00 -15.34
CA TYR A 7 -4.10 -13.55 -15.44
C TYR A 7 -5.47 -13.14 -14.90
N TYR A 8 -5.62 -11.86 -14.59
CA TYR A 8 -6.94 -11.29 -14.30
C TYR A 8 -7.71 -11.02 -15.58
N GLU A 9 -8.89 -11.60 -15.74
CA GLU A 9 -9.85 -11.16 -16.76
C GLU A 9 -10.42 -9.79 -16.43
N ASN A 10 -10.70 -9.57 -15.14
CA ASN A 10 -11.17 -8.31 -14.59
C ASN A 10 -10.68 -8.17 -13.14
N LEU A 11 -10.45 -6.93 -12.74
CA LEU A 11 -10.15 -6.58 -11.36
C LEU A 11 -10.58 -5.13 -11.11
N SER A 12 -11.38 -4.93 -10.07
CA SER A 12 -11.80 -3.64 -9.56
C SER A 12 -11.76 -3.65 -8.03
N ALA A 13 -12.18 -2.55 -7.40
CA ALA A 13 -12.36 -2.49 -5.95
C ALA A 13 -13.42 -3.49 -5.44
N GLU A 14 -14.35 -3.93 -6.30
CA GLU A 14 -15.43 -4.87 -5.96
C GLU A 14 -14.99 -6.35 -6.04
N GLY A 15 -13.73 -6.60 -6.39
CA GLY A 15 -13.19 -7.94 -6.59
C GLY A 15 -12.72 -8.16 -8.01
N GLY A 16 -12.53 -9.42 -8.37
CA GLY A 16 -12.08 -9.78 -9.71
C GLY A 16 -12.16 -11.26 -10.00
N THR A 17 -11.74 -11.62 -11.19
CA THR A 17 -11.66 -13.02 -11.63
C THR A 17 -10.28 -13.30 -12.21
N ILE A 18 -9.60 -14.30 -11.66
CA ILE A 18 -8.36 -14.85 -12.21
C ILE A 18 -8.74 -16.00 -13.14
N ALA A 19 -8.43 -15.89 -14.43
CA ALA A 19 -8.50 -17.01 -15.36
C ALA A 19 -7.14 -17.72 -15.43
N TYR A 20 -7.20 -19.02 -15.67
CA TYR A 20 -6.00 -19.82 -15.88
C TYR A 20 -6.18 -20.82 -17.02
N TYR A 21 -5.07 -21.10 -17.68
CA TYR A 21 -4.87 -22.14 -18.69
C TYR A 21 -3.48 -22.74 -18.41
N ILE A 22 -3.42 -23.96 -17.89
CA ILE A 22 -2.17 -24.64 -17.55
C ILE A 22 -2.29 -26.07 -18.08
N ASP A 23 -1.45 -26.40 -19.07
CA ASP A 23 -1.56 -27.62 -19.85
C ASP A 23 -2.98 -27.77 -20.43
N ASP A 24 -3.68 -28.87 -20.11
CA ASP A 24 -5.07 -29.12 -20.54
C ASP A 24 -6.13 -28.62 -19.53
N ARG A 25 -5.71 -27.99 -18.43
CA ARG A 25 -6.62 -27.48 -17.39
C ARG A 25 -6.89 -26.00 -17.62
N GLN A 26 -8.16 -25.63 -17.64
CA GLN A 26 -8.60 -24.24 -17.68
C GLN A 26 -9.70 -23.98 -16.65
N GLY A 27 -9.83 -22.73 -16.22
CA GLY A 27 -10.88 -22.35 -15.29
C GLY A 27 -10.75 -20.93 -14.77
N LYS A 28 -11.56 -20.63 -13.77
CA LYS A 28 -11.66 -19.31 -13.14
C LYS A 28 -11.62 -19.43 -11.62
N ILE A 29 -11.00 -18.45 -10.98
CA ILE A 29 -10.91 -18.32 -9.52
C ILE A 29 -11.47 -16.94 -9.18
N ALA A 30 -12.51 -16.90 -8.36
CA ALA A 30 -13.09 -15.64 -7.89
C ALA A 30 -12.18 -15.00 -6.82
N VAL A 31 -12.09 -13.68 -6.85
CA VAL A 31 -11.44 -12.89 -5.80
C VAL A 31 -12.45 -11.86 -5.32
N SER A 32 -12.78 -11.90 -4.03
CA SER A 32 -13.74 -10.98 -3.43
C SER A 32 -13.12 -9.63 -3.11
N ALA A 33 -13.93 -8.56 -3.12
CA ALA A 33 -13.58 -7.28 -2.53
C ALA A 33 -13.12 -7.43 -1.07
N SER A 34 -12.34 -6.46 -0.60
CA SER A 34 -11.97 -6.34 0.80
C SER A 34 -12.11 -4.90 1.26
N VAL A 35 -12.59 -4.73 2.49
CA VAL A 35 -12.56 -3.44 3.21
C VAL A 35 -11.28 -3.28 4.03
N GLU A 36 -10.50 -4.35 4.20
CA GLU A 36 -9.28 -4.40 5.02
C GLU A 36 -8.02 -4.08 4.19
N TYR A 37 -8.09 -4.02 2.86
CA TYR A 37 -6.96 -3.67 1.99
C TYR A 37 -7.41 -3.28 0.57
N ASP A 38 -6.55 -2.56 -0.16
CA ASP A 38 -6.75 -2.31 -1.59
C ASP A 38 -6.37 -3.54 -2.43
N ILE A 39 -7.37 -4.26 -2.94
CA ILE A 39 -7.20 -5.45 -3.77
C ILE A 39 -6.36 -5.20 -5.04
N THR A 40 -6.42 -3.98 -5.61
CA THR A 40 -5.70 -3.69 -6.85
C THR A 40 -4.19 -3.67 -6.64
N SER A 41 -3.75 -3.33 -5.43
CA SER A 41 -2.35 -3.41 -4.99
C SER A 41 -1.83 -4.86 -4.86
N TYR A 42 -2.72 -5.85 -4.76
CA TYR A 42 -2.38 -7.28 -4.69
C TYR A 42 -2.45 -8.01 -6.03
N LYS A 43 -2.81 -7.32 -7.13
CA LYS A 43 -3.01 -7.92 -8.46
C LYS A 43 -1.90 -8.90 -8.85
N THR A 44 -0.65 -8.45 -8.86
CA THR A 44 0.46 -9.30 -9.27
C THR A 44 0.66 -10.45 -8.28
N ALA A 45 0.59 -10.18 -6.97
CA ALA A 45 0.80 -11.19 -5.94
C ALA A 45 -0.23 -12.32 -6.02
N PHE A 46 -1.52 -12.01 -6.20
CA PHE A 46 -2.57 -13.02 -6.29
C PHE A 46 -2.46 -13.86 -7.57
N VAL A 47 -2.14 -13.25 -8.72
CA VAL A 47 -1.91 -14.01 -9.96
C VAL A 47 -0.71 -14.94 -9.82
N CYS A 48 0.41 -14.45 -9.28
CA CYS A 48 1.59 -15.29 -9.07
C CYS A 48 1.30 -16.43 -8.08
N ALA A 49 0.63 -16.14 -6.97
CA ALA A 49 0.26 -17.16 -5.98
C ALA A 49 -0.69 -18.21 -6.57
N ALA A 50 -1.70 -17.79 -7.34
CA ALA A 50 -2.61 -18.69 -8.02
C ALA A 50 -1.87 -19.55 -9.06
N ALA A 51 -0.97 -18.97 -9.85
CA ALA A 51 -0.17 -19.69 -10.84
C ALA A 51 0.69 -20.78 -10.20
N VAL A 52 1.42 -20.45 -9.14
CA VAL A 52 2.24 -21.42 -8.40
C VAL A 52 1.37 -22.51 -7.77
N ALA A 53 0.27 -22.15 -7.11
CA ALA A 53 -0.62 -23.12 -6.49
C ALA A 53 -1.24 -24.09 -7.52
N LEU A 54 -1.65 -23.58 -8.69
CA LEU A 54 -2.17 -24.42 -9.76
C LEU A 54 -1.10 -25.34 -10.37
N ALA A 55 0.13 -24.86 -10.51
CA ALA A 55 1.28 -25.67 -10.93
C ALA A 55 1.65 -26.76 -9.91
N MET A 56 1.33 -26.55 -8.63
CA MET A 56 1.44 -27.54 -7.56
C MET A 56 0.17 -28.42 -7.39
N ASP A 57 -0.71 -28.44 -8.39
CA ASP A 57 -1.97 -29.21 -8.40
C ASP A 57 -2.94 -28.90 -7.22
N ILE A 58 -2.84 -27.71 -6.64
CA ILE A 58 -3.83 -27.24 -5.68
C ILE A 58 -5.13 -26.94 -6.42
N LYS A 59 -6.23 -27.55 -5.95
CA LYS A 59 -7.56 -27.38 -6.54
C LYS A 59 -7.98 -25.89 -6.54
N PRO A 60 -8.57 -25.37 -7.64
CA PRO A 60 -9.00 -23.96 -7.74
C PRO A 60 -9.89 -23.51 -6.58
N GLY A 61 -10.84 -24.35 -6.16
CA GLY A 61 -11.71 -24.03 -5.02
C GLY A 61 -10.97 -23.90 -3.68
N THR A 62 -9.80 -24.53 -3.51
CA THR A 62 -8.94 -24.31 -2.33
C THR A 62 -8.25 -22.95 -2.42
N ILE A 63 -7.74 -22.57 -3.60
CA ILE A 63 -7.13 -21.27 -3.85
C ILE A 63 -8.14 -20.15 -3.59
N GLU A 64 -9.35 -20.26 -4.15
CA GLU A 64 -10.43 -19.30 -3.95
C GLU A 64 -10.78 -19.12 -2.47
N ARG A 65 -10.92 -20.22 -1.71
CA ARG A 65 -11.18 -20.14 -0.26
C ARG A 65 -10.04 -19.48 0.50
N SER A 66 -8.80 -19.71 0.11
CA SER A 66 -7.63 -19.09 0.73
C SER A 66 -7.59 -17.59 0.44
N LEU A 67 -7.78 -17.18 -0.83
CA LEU A 67 -7.82 -15.77 -1.22
C LEU A 67 -8.98 -15.02 -0.53
N ARG A 68 -10.16 -15.66 -0.40
CA ARG A 68 -11.30 -15.07 0.31
C ARG A 68 -11.02 -14.80 1.81
N LYS A 69 -10.12 -15.57 2.42
CA LYS A 69 -9.75 -15.42 3.84
C LYS A 69 -8.52 -14.51 4.04
N PHE A 70 -7.86 -14.09 2.97
CA PHE A 70 -6.69 -13.23 3.04
C PHE A 70 -7.11 -11.84 3.52
N LYS A 71 -6.37 -11.30 4.50
CA LYS A 71 -6.66 -10.03 5.17
C LYS A 71 -5.66 -8.92 4.84
N GLY A 72 -4.87 -9.11 3.79
CA GLY A 72 -3.72 -8.26 3.50
C GLY A 72 -2.43 -8.80 4.12
N ALA A 73 -1.32 -8.29 3.60
CA ALA A 73 0.03 -8.46 4.13
C ALA A 73 0.49 -7.15 4.77
N GLN A 74 1.08 -7.23 5.96
CA GLN A 74 1.54 -6.07 6.72
C GLN A 74 2.39 -5.13 5.85
N GLY A 75 2.12 -3.82 5.97
CA GLY A 75 2.83 -2.81 5.19
C GLY A 75 2.49 -2.76 3.70
N ARG A 76 1.49 -3.51 3.22
CA ARG A 76 1.09 -3.53 1.80
C ARG A 76 -0.36 -3.08 1.61
N MET A 77 -0.62 -1.79 1.70
CA MET A 77 -1.95 -1.21 1.47
C MET A 77 -3.06 -1.84 2.34
N ILE A 78 -2.73 -2.16 3.59
CA ILE A 78 -3.72 -2.61 4.59
C ILE A 78 -4.43 -1.39 5.17
N LYS A 79 -5.73 -1.50 5.38
CA LYS A 79 -6.57 -0.55 6.09
C LYS A 79 -6.93 -1.09 7.48
N THR A 80 -6.57 -0.36 8.53
CA THR A 80 -6.94 -0.64 9.92
C THR A 80 -7.54 0.60 10.59
N SER A 81 -8.02 0.43 11.82
CA SER A 81 -8.45 1.54 12.67
C SER A 81 -7.48 1.74 13.82
N ILE A 82 -7.13 3.00 14.12
CA ILE A 82 -6.32 3.39 15.27
C ILE A 82 -7.01 4.57 15.96
N GLU A 83 -7.52 4.35 17.17
CA GLU A 83 -8.19 5.40 17.96
C GLU A 83 -9.27 6.18 17.16
N GLY A 84 -10.11 5.47 16.41
CA GLY A 84 -11.17 6.08 15.61
C GLY A 84 -10.71 6.74 14.28
N ARG A 85 -9.41 6.67 13.96
CA ARG A 85 -8.84 7.10 12.67
C ARG A 85 -8.70 5.92 11.72
N THR A 86 -8.72 6.20 10.43
CA THR A 86 -8.34 5.20 9.43
C THR A 86 -6.82 5.21 9.25
N LEU A 87 -6.16 4.06 9.39
CA LEU A 87 -4.75 3.89 9.05
C LEU A 87 -4.62 3.07 7.76
N ILE A 88 -4.02 3.65 6.72
CA ILE A 88 -3.66 2.97 5.49
C ILE A 88 -2.15 2.73 5.53
N ASP A 89 -1.75 1.48 5.75
CA ASP A 89 -0.36 1.08 5.89
C ASP A 89 0.22 0.50 4.60
N ASN A 90 1.09 1.27 3.95
CA ASN A 90 1.89 0.87 2.80
C ASN A 90 3.40 1.01 3.10
N SER A 91 3.81 0.89 4.36
CA SER A 91 5.20 0.94 4.76
C SER A 91 5.89 -0.40 4.51
N ASN A 92 6.76 -0.50 3.51
CA ASN A 92 7.46 -1.74 3.17
C ASN A 92 8.75 -1.47 2.37
N SER A 93 9.57 -2.51 2.22
CA SER A 93 10.90 -2.41 1.60
C SER A 93 10.83 -2.15 0.09
N GLY A 94 9.69 -2.44 -0.54
CA GLY A 94 9.43 -2.18 -1.96
C GLY A 94 8.80 -0.80 -2.23
N LEU A 95 8.68 0.06 -1.21
CA LEU A 95 8.08 1.38 -1.40
C LEU A 95 8.88 2.24 -2.37
N ASN A 96 8.14 2.94 -3.23
CA ASN A 96 8.63 4.01 -4.08
C ASN A 96 7.55 5.10 -4.18
N ILE A 97 7.88 6.24 -4.81
CA ILE A 97 6.96 7.38 -4.90
C ILE A 97 5.68 7.05 -5.64
N LYS A 98 5.74 6.24 -6.70
CA LYS A 98 4.54 5.81 -7.45
C LYS A 98 3.57 5.00 -6.57
N ASN A 99 4.10 4.17 -5.68
CA ASN A 99 3.30 3.41 -4.72
C ASN A 99 2.74 4.31 -3.61
N ALA A 100 3.48 5.36 -3.21
CA ALA A 100 3.00 6.38 -2.28
C ALA A 100 1.85 7.21 -2.89
N GLU A 101 1.95 7.58 -4.17
CA GLU A 101 0.86 8.25 -4.91
C GLU A 101 -0.41 7.39 -4.96
N LYS A 102 -0.28 6.09 -5.22
CA LYS A 102 -1.43 5.16 -5.18
C LYS A 102 -2.06 5.08 -3.80
N ALA A 103 -1.26 5.07 -2.74
CA ALA A 103 -1.76 5.07 -1.37
C ALA A 103 -2.56 6.34 -1.07
N LEU A 104 -2.10 7.50 -1.56
CA LEU A 104 -2.83 8.75 -1.46
C LEU A 104 -4.14 8.73 -2.26
N GLU A 105 -4.16 8.24 -3.51
CA GLU A 105 -5.41 8.13 -4.27
C GLU A 105 -6.42 7.21 -3.59
N TYR A 106 -5.96 6.08 -3.04
CA TYR A 106 -6.81 5.18 -2.27
C TYR A 106 -7.39 5.86 -1.03
N ALA A 107 -6.56 6.63 -0.30
CA ALA A 107 -7.01 7.39 0.86
C ALA A 107 -8.05 8.46 0.50
N LYS A 108 -7.94 9.08 -0.68
CA LYS A 108 -8.91 10.08 -1.17
C LYS A 108 -10.30 9.51 -1.50
N SER A 109 -10.43 8.19 -1.63
CA SER A 109 -11.73 7.55 -1.74
C SER A 109 -12.49 7.47 -0.40
N GLU A 110 -11.79 7.76 0.69
CA GLU A 110 -12.33 7.81 2.05
C GLU A 110 -12.69 9.24 2.46
N SER A 111 -13.54 9.38 3.48
CA SER A 111 -13.88 10.69 4.04
C SER A 111 -12.97 11.02 5.22
N GLY A 112 -12.43 12.24 5.25
CA GLY A 112 -11.60 12.73 6.35
C GLY A 112 -10.41 13.56 5.84
N ARG A 113 -9.75 14.28 6.74
CA ARG A 113 -8.48 14.94 6.39
C ARG A 113 -7.37 13.90 6.33
N ILE A 114 -6.46 14.07 5.38
CA ILE A 114 -5.36 13.12 5.17
C ILE A 114 -4.07 13.71 5.74
N VAL A 115 -3.45 12.96 6.66
CA VAL A 115 -2.06 13.17 7.08
C VAL A 115 -1.22 12.01 6.58
N MET A 116 -0.17 12.32 5.83
CA MET A 116 0.69 11.30 5.24
C MET A 116 2.02 11.22 5.99
N VAL A 117 2.49 10.01 6.26
CA VAL A 117 3.84 9.74 6.76
C VAL A 117 4.67 9.23 5.60
N LEU A 118 5.68 9.97 5.16
CA LEU A 118 6.47 9.66 3.98
C LEU A 118 7.96 9.65 4.29
N GLY A 119 8.69 8.61 3.88
CA GLY A 119 10.13 8.63 4.00
C GLY A 119 10.75 7.25 4.05
N GLU A 120 11.76 7.09 4.89
CA GLU A 120 12.54 5.86 4.98
C GLU A 120 13.13 5.64 6.37
N GLU A 121 13.39 4.37 6.67
CA GLU A 121 14.29 3.95 7.73
C GLU A 121 15.58 3.40 7.10
N ALA A 122 16.45 4.31 6.64
CA ALA A 122 17.59 3.99 5.76
C ALA A 122 18.59 2.96 6.31
N LYS A 123 18.67 2.78 7.64
CA LYS A 123 19.53 1.76 8.26
C LYS A 123 19.04 0.34 8.00
N GLU A 124 17.77 0.21 7.65
CA GLU A 124 17.04 -1.04 7.52
C GLU A 124 16.71 -1.34 6.06
N VAL A 125 17.32 -0.72 5.05
CA VAL A 125 17.02 -1.04 3.63
C VAL A 125 18.25 -0.90 2.72
N CYS A 126 18.36 -1.77 1.72
CA CYS A 126 19.47 -1.75 0.75
C CYS A 126 19.48 -0.49 -0.13
N GLU A 127 18.28 0.06 -0.39
CA GLU A 127 18.07 1.28 -1.15
C GLU A 127 17.01 2.12 -0.45
N GLY A 128 17.34 3.36 -0.10
CA GLY A 128 16.36 4.29 0.46
C GLY A 128 15.27 4.71 -0.53
N LEU A 129 14.30 5.48 -0.05
CA LEU A 129 13.38 6.26 -0.88
C LEU A 129 14.16 7.37 -1.62
N ASP A 130 13.74 7.69 -2.84
CA ASP A 130 14.34 8.77 -3.65
C ASP A 130 13.94 10.15 -3.07
N PRO A 131 14.87 10.96 -2.50
CA PRO A 131 14.55 12.25 -1.92
C PRO A 131 14.07 13.27 -2.97
N LYS A 132 14.59 13.22 -4.20
CA LYS A 132 14.12 14.10 -5.29
C LYS A 132 12.71 13.72 -5.71
N GLY A 133 12.39 12.44 -5.68
CA GLY A 133 11.04 11.93 -5.90
C GLY A 133 10.08 12.38 -4.81
N ALA A 134 10.49 12.29 -3.54
CA ALA A 134 9.71 12.79 -2.41
C ALA A 134 9.49 14.32 -2.50
N GLU A 135 10.52 15.07 -2.89
CA GLU A 135 10.42 16.51 -3.13
C GLU A 135 9.39 16.83 -4.21
N ARG A 136 9.45 16.18 -5.38
CA ARG A 136 8.46 16.36 -6.45
C ARG A 136 7.06 15.95 -6.03
N PHE A 137 6.93 14.93 -5.18
CA PHE A 137 5.65 14.52 -4.62
C PHE A 137 5.07 15.64 -3.74
N ILE A 138 5.86 16.19 -2.82
CA ILE A 138 5.45 17.31 -1.96
C ILE A 138 5.02 18.50 -2.82
N ASP A 139 5.86 18.92 -3.77
CA ASP A 139 5.58 20.09 -4.61
C ASP A 139 4.26 19.96 -5.40
N LYS A 140 3.84 18.73 -5.75
CA LYS A 140 2.63 18.47 -6.52
C LYS A 140 1.39 18.18 -5.67
N ARG A 141 1.57 17.53 -4.52
CA ARG A 141 0.47 16.86 -3.79
C ARG A 141 0.22 17.46 -2.40
N LEU A 142 1.08 18.35 -1.90
CA LEU A 142 0.98 18.88 -0.53
C LEU A 142 -0.36 19.58 -0.25
N GLU A 143 -0.96 20.24 -1.24
CA GLU A 143 -2.24 20.92 -1.05
C GLU A 143 -3.43 19.96 -0.91
N GLU A 144 -3.28 18.70 -1.31
CA GLU A 144 -4.27 17.65 -1.08
C GLU A 144 -4.16 17.05 0.34
N LEU A 145 -3.10 17.40 1.07
CA LEU A 145 -2.83 16.91 2.41
C LEU A 145 -3.14 17.99 3.45
N HIS A 146 -3.64 17.55 4.60
CA HIS A 146 -3.69 18.41 5.78
C HIS A 146 -2.28 18.67 6.31
N ALA A 147 -1.47 17.61 6.40
CA ALA A 147 -0.06 17.66 6.77
C ALA A 147 0.70 16.46 6.21
N ILE A 148 2.02 16.57 6.16
CA ILE A 148 2.93 15.46 5.86
C ILE A 148 4.02 15.37 6.92
N VAL A 149 4.26 14.16 7.42
CA VAL A 149 5.34 13.84 8.37
C VAL A 149 6.44 13.13 7.60
N LEU A 150 7.59 13.78 7.48
CA LEU A 150 8.75 13.24 6.80
C LEU A 150 9.61 12.40 7.74
N VAL A 151 9.93 11.17 7.32
CA VAL A 151 10.69 10.21 8.13
C VAL A 151 12.08 9.97 7.53
N GLY A 152 13.10 10.02 8.40
CA GLY A 152 14.48 9.67 8.05
C GLY A 152 15.35 10.86 7.65
N GLU A 153 16.64 10.76 7.95
CA GLU A 153 17.62 11.86 7.81
C GLU A 153 17.67 12.46 6.41
N ARG A 154 17.53 11.64 5.35
CA ARG A 154 17.55 12.12 3.95
C ARG A 154 16.35 12.98 3.58
N MET A 155 15.26 12.94 4.34
CA MET A 155 14.07 13.76 4.12
C MET A 155 14.09 15.08 4.90
N LYS A 156 14.96 15.20 5.92
CA LYS A 156 15.07 16.37 6.80
C LYS A 156 15.26 17.71 6.06
N PRO A 157 16.05 17.80 4.98
CA PRO A 157 16.20 19.06 4.23
C PRO A 157 14.90 19.57 3.57
N LEU A 158 13.89 18.70 3.39
CA LEU A 158 12.63 19.07 2.73
C LEU A 158 11.66 19.80 3.69
N VAL A 159 11.90 19.72 5.00
CA VAL A 159 11.03 20.30 6.04
C VAL A 159 10.98 21.82 5.98
N SER A 160 12.09 22.46 5.61
CA SER A 160 12.20 23.92 5.54
C SER A 160 11.39 24.57 4.41
N LYS A 161 10.77 23.78 3.52
CA LYS A 161 9.95 24.32 2.42
C LYS A 161 8.61 24.91 2.88
N ASN A 162 7.97 24.32 3.89
CA ASN A 162 6.67 24.78 4.39
C ASN A 162 6.45 24.33 5.84
N ILE A 163 6.86 25.18 6.79
CA ILE A 163 6.89 24.87 8.22
C ILE A 163 5.51 24.59 8.84
N ASN A 164 4.43 24.99 8.15
CA ASN A 164 3.06 24.88 8.67
C ASN A 164 2.37 23.56 8.32
N LYS A 165 2.87 22.82 7.31
CA LYS A 165 2.28 21.54 6.86
C LYS A 165 3.28 20.38 6.84
N ILE A 166 4.59 20.66 6.85
CA ILE A 166 5.64 19.65 6.75
C ILE A 166 6.30 19.49 8.12
N TYR A 167 6.22 18.28 8.65
CA TYR A 167 6.77 17.87 9.93
C TYR A 167 7.88 16.84 9.73
N TYR A 168 8.64 16.57 10.79
CA TYR A 168 9.74 15.60 10.76
C TYR A 168 9.64 14.62 11.93
N ALA A 169 9.95 13.36 11.65
CA ALA A 169 10.15 12.33 12.66
C ALA A 169 11.40 11.49 12.35
N GLY A 170 12.04 10.98 13.40
CA GLY A 170 13.28 10.21 13.26
C GLY A 170 13.10 8.78 12.75
N ASP A 171 11.91 8.22 12.94
CA ASP A 171 11.58 6.82 12.62
C ASP A 171 10.07 6.69 12.32
N LEU A 172 9.66 5.51 11.84
CA LEU A 172 8.28 5.24 11.45
C LEU A 172 7.33 5.34 12.66
N SER A 173 7.72 4.82 13.83
CA SER A 173 6.88 4.86 15.03
C SER A 173 6.54 6.30 15.40
N LYS A 174 7.56 7.15 15.54
CA LYS A 174 7.38 8.58 15.83
C LYS A 174 6.63 9.31 14.73
N GLY A 175 6.81 8.88 13.47
CA GLY A 175 6.06 9.42 12.35
C GLY A 175 4.55 9.18 12.48
N ILE A 176 4.16 7.97 12.90
CA ILE A 176 2.77 7.60 13.15
C ILE A 176 2.22 8.29 14.41
N GLU A 177 3.00 8.38 15.49
CA GLU A 177 2.64 9.13 16.70
C GLU A 177 2.36 10.60 16.39
N LEU A 178 3.23 11.25 15.61
CA LEU A 178 3.03 12.64 15.21
C LEU A 178 1.83 12.80 14.28
N ALA A 179 1.61 11.87 13.35
CA ALA A 179 0.41 11.88 12.51
C ALA A 179 -0.88 11.75 13.33
N GLN A 180 -0.88 10.94 14.40
CA GLN A 180 -2.01 10.84 15.34
C GLN A 180 -2.29 12.16 16.06
N GLN A 181 -1.24 12.92 16.42
CA GLN A 181 -1.39 14.25 17.04
C GLN A 181 -1.98 15.29 16.06
N LEU A 182 -1.72 15.13 14.76
CA LEU A 182 -2.20 16.01 13.70
C LEU A 182 -3.60 15.64 13.16
N THR A 183 -4.19 14.56 13.66
CA THR A 183 -5.47 14.02 13.19
C THR A 183 -6.46 13.84 14.33
N GLY A 184 -7.75 14.01 14.04
CA GLY A 184 -8.85 13.67 14.95
C GLY A 184 -9.53 12.36 14.54
N GLU A 185 -10.58 11.96 15.26
CA GLU A 185 -11.42 10.84 14.83
C GLU A 185 -11.93 11.04 13.39
N LYS A 186 -12.07 9.94 12.65
CA LYS A 186 -12.48 9.88 11.23
C LYS A 186 -11.49 10.47 10.23
N ASP A 187 -10.40 11.12 10.67
CA ASP A 187 -9.29 11.47 9.78
C ASP A 187 -8.49 10.23 9.37
N ILE A 188 -7.63 10.41 8.38
CA ILE A 188 -6.90 9.32 7.72
C ILE A 188 -5.40 9.55 7.88
N ILE A 189 -4.70 8.51 8.32
CA ILE A 189 -3.24 8.42 8.33
C ILE A 189 -2.81 7.50 7.19
N VAL A 190 -1.95 7.99 6.30
CA VAL A 190 -1.37 7.19 5.21
C VAL A 190 0.10 6.95 5.49
N SER A 191 0.48 5.73 5.83
CA SER A 191 1.88 5.35 6.10
C SER A 191 2.57 4.87 4.82
N CYS A 192 3.57 5.62 4.39
CA CYS A 192 4.42 5.34 3.23
C CYS A 192 5.89 5.54 3.63
N VAL A 193 6.36 4.71 4.56
CA VAL A 193 7.77 4.67 4.95
C VAL A 193 8.44 3.43 4.36
N LYS A 194 9.58 3.61 3.71
CA LYS A 194 10.38 2.50 3.20
C LYS A 194 11.17 1.88 4.36
N CYS A 195 10.80 0.66 4.76
CA CYS A 195 11.38 -0.07 5.90
C CYS A 195 11.22 -1.59 5.72
N PHE A 196 11.81 -2.42 6.60
CA PHE A 196 11.46 -3.83 6.70
C PHE A 196 10.19 -4.02 7.55
N ARG A 197 9.34 -4.97 7.13
CA ARG A 197 8.12 -5.38 7.82
C ARG A 197 8.05 -6.90 7.86
#